data_AF-A0AAU4NX21-F1
#
_entry.id   AF-A0AAU4NX21-F1
#
_cell.length_a   1.000
_cell.length_b   1.000
_cell.length_c   1.000
_cell.angle_alpha   90.00
_cell.angle_beta   90.00
_cell.angle_gamma   90.00
#
_symmetry.space_group_name_H-M   'P 1'
#
loop_
_entity.id
_entity.type
_entity.pdbx_description
1 polymer ?
#
loop_
_entity_poly.entity_id
_entity_poly.type
_entity_poly.pdbx_seq_one_letter_code
_entity_poly.pdbx_strand_id
1 'polypeptide(L)'
;MSESVVWTAPDMWNMHTRVVSAGTRLRVLVDRTTAIGRLPGWEGAAADAARSAVVGTAAELSTRADVLGRIADVLARAGDDRAALSRWDPADRTGALAELDRTVAEDLTRAGGDAPPDSAPTRAAAVLDTANRARMAEDRERLVVAERDLSARLDAAFGGAFSNVDAGLAETRQRLAAIDALIEVLARPERRLVHYEAGARRTLAAVSVGDLDGADRVAVVVPGAGTTVAGSIARHDGETAALVTEAGALSPGSVTAGVSWLGYEAPQWNTELVEPGRSVASTAPAAAGAPALVGVLEALGDRRHGGDAPEVTLVAHSYGTVVAAQAIEAGAPVDAVVVMGSPGWSDRAAAAAPGPVHVAEAAWDPVADLGRFGPDPSERPETEALDTAGTVGHADYLEPGSVSARAVAEVVAGVPSPPGPRTMDLADVARFVLGML
;
A
#
# COMPACT_ATOMS: atom_id res chain seq x y z
N MET A 1 7.63 -10.16 -35.72
CA MET A 1 7.28 -9.68 -34.37
C MET A 1 7.10 -10.93 -33.54
N SER A 2 8.09 -11.32 -32.74
CA SER A 2 7.88 -12.42 -31.79
C SER A 2 6.86 -11.91 -30.78
N GLU A 3 5.71 -12.57 -30.66
CA GLU A 3 4.82 -12.36 -29.53
C GLU A 3 5.67 -12.52 -28.26
N SER A 4 5.80 -11.44 -27.49
CA SER A 4 6.42 -11.50 -26.18
C SER A 4 5.61 -12.48 -25.35
N VAL A 5 6.21 -13.60 -24.96
CA VAL A 5 5.56 -14.56 -24.07
C VAL A 5 5.28 -13.82 -22.77
N VAL A 6 4.00 -13.61 -22.47
CA VAL A 6 3.54 -13.02 -21.22
C VAL A 6 3.48 -14.14 -20.19
N TRP A 7 4.46 -14.20 -19.29
CA TRP A 7 4.56 -15.25 -18.27
C TRP A 7 3.58 -14.98 -17.14
N THR A 8 2.73 -15.93 -16.77
CA THR A 8 1.87 -15.79 -15.57
C THR A 8 2.65 -16.14 -14.28
N ALA A 9 2.11 -15.76 -13.11
CA ALA A 9 2.70 -16.17 -11.83
C ALA A 9 2.85 -17.71 -11.71
N PRO A 10 1.83 -18.54 -12.07
CA PRO A 10 2.00 -19.99 -12.15
C PRO A 10 3.12 -20.45 -13.10
N ASP A 11 3.31 -19.79 -14.25
CA ASP A 11 4.39 -20.14 -15.17
C ASP A 11 5.77 -19.90 -14.55
N MET A 12 5.92 -18.77 -13.83
CA MET A 12 7.15 -18.43 -13.12
C MET A 12 7.45 -19.42 -11.99
N TRP A 13 6.46 -19.76 -11.16
CA TRP A 13 6.63 -20.76 -10.08
C TRP A 13 6.91 -22.17 -10.61
N ASN A 14 6.30 -22.55 -11.73
CA ASN A 14 6.60 -23.82 -12.40
C ASN A 14 8.04 -23.84 -12.93
N MET A 15 8.52 -22.73 -13.50
CA MET A 15 9.91 -22.60 -13.93
C MET A 15 10.87 -22.65 -12.75
N HIS A 16 10.58 -21.93 -11.67
CA HIS A 16 11.32 -21.98 -10.40
C HIS A 16 11.52 -23.43 -9.95
N THR A 17 10.44 -24.21 -9.86
CA THR A 17 10.50 -25.61 -9.42
C THR A 17 11.42 -26.47 -10.31
N ARG A 18 11.38 -26.25 -11.64
CA ARG A 18 12.26 -26.96 -12.58
C ARG A 18 13.72 -26.58 -12.40
N VAL A 19 14.01 -25.29 -12.21
CA VAL A 19 15.37 -24.77 -11.98
C VAL A 19 15.94 -25.30 -10.66
N VAL A 20 15.15 -25.29 -9.58
CA VAL A 20 15.55 -25.88 -8.29
C VAL A 20 15.88 -27.38 -8.44
N SER A 21 15.04 -28.13 -9.16
CA SER A 21 15.30 -29.55 -9.41
C SER A 21 16.61 -29.76 -10.18
N ALA A 22 16.88 -28.94 -11.20
CA ALA A 22 18.13 -29.00 -11.96
C ALA A 22 19.35 -28.65 -11.10
N GLY A 23 19.27 -27.57 -10.31
CA GLY A 23 20.34 -27.18 -9.37
C GLY A 23 20.63 -28.26 -8.34
N THR A 24 19.59 -28.90 -7.80
CA THR A 24 19.74 -30.02 -6.86
C THR A 24 20.46 -31.20 -7.51
N ARG A 25 20.12 -31.56 -8.76
CA ARG A 25 20.83 -32.62 -9.49
C ARG A 25 22.30 -32.26 -9.75
N LEU A 26 22.61 -31.00 -10.06
CA LEU A 26 23.99 -30.55 -10.21
C LEU A 26 24.77 -30.66 -8.89
N ARG A 27 24.20 -30.28 -7.75
CA ARG A 27 24.85 -30.46 -6.45
C ARG A 27 25.15 -31.93 -6.14
N VAL A 28 24.22 -32.84 -6.45
CA VAL A 28 24.47 -34.29 -6.33
C VAL A 28 25.62 -34.73 -7.24
N LEU A 29 25.76 -34.15 -8.44
CA LEU A 29 26.91 -34.42 -9.32
C LEU A 29 28.21 -33.84 -8.75
N VAL A 30 28.19 -32.66 -8.15
CA VAL A 30 29.35 -32.07 -7.45
C VAL A 30 29.85 -33.04 -6.36
N ASP A 31 28.95 -33.54 -5.52
CA ASP A 31 29.29 -34.48 -4.45
C ASP A 31 29.89 -35.77 -4.99
N ARG A 32 29.28 -36.34 -6.04
CA ARG A 32 29.77 -37.56 -6.69
C ARG A 32 31.14 -37.36 -7.34
N THR A 33 31.33 -36.28 -8.07
CA THR A 33 32.62 -35.95 -8.71
C THR A 33 33.70 -35.74 -7.65
N THR A 34 33.40 -35.02 -6.58
CA THR A 34 34.32 -34.81 -5.45
C THR A 34 34.71 -36.14 -4.78
N ALA A 35 33.76 -37.07 -4.65
CA ALA A 35 34.04 -38.39 -4.10
C ALA A 35 34.99 -39.23 -4.96
N ILE A 36 34.91 -39.12 -6.31
CA ILE A 36 35.86 -39.81 -7.23
C ILE A 36 37.30 -39.37 -6.95
N GLY A 37 37.52 -38.08 -6.68
CA GLY A 37 38.84 -37.53 -6.36
C GLY A 37 39.44 -38.03 -5.04
N ARG A 38 38.65 -38.72 -4.20
CA ARG A 38 39.05 -39.26 -2.89
C ARG A 38 39.25 -40.79 -2.90
N LEU A 39 39.12 -41.45 -4.05
CA LEU A 39 39.30 -42.90 -4.14
C LEU A 39 40.74 -43.31 -3.78
N PRO A 40 40.93 -44.29 -2.88
CA PRO A 40 42.26 -44.73 -2.46
C PRO A 40 42.96 -45.59 -3.53
N GLY A 41 44.28 -45.70 -3.43
CA GLY A 41 45.10 -46.66 -4.21
C GLY A 41 45.72 -46.15 -5.52
N TRP A 42 45.69 -44.83 -5.78
CA TRP A 42 46.27 -44.21 -6.98
C TRP A 42 47.31 -43.14 -6.59
N GLU A 43 48.58 -43.37 -6.91
CA GLU A 43 49.71 -42.50 -6.55
C GLU A 43 50.55 -42.08 -7.77
N GLY A 44 51.33 -41.00 -7.62
CA GLY A 44 52.20 -40.45 -8.65
C GLY A 44 51.60 -39.30 -9.46
N ALA A 45 52.42 -38.69 -10.33
CA ALA A 45 52.08 -37.44 -11.02
C ALA A 45 50.80 -37.52 -11.88
N ALA A 46 50.50 -38.68 -12.47
CA ALA A 46 49.27 -38.90 -13.23
C ALA A 46 48.02 -38.88 -12.33
N ALA A 47 48.13 -39.43 -11.12
CA ALA A 47 47.04 -39.41 -10.13
C ALA A 47 46.80 -38.00 -9.58
N ASP A 48 47.87 -37.22 -9.35
CA ASP A 48 47.75 -35.81 -8.94
C ASP A 48 47.08 -34.96 -10.02
N ALA A 49 47.45 -35.15 -11.29
CA ALA A 49 46.82 -34.45 -12.42
C ALA A 49 45.34 -34.80 -12.55
N ALA A 50 44.97 -36.07 -12.40
CA ALA A 50 43.57 -36.51 -12.42
C ALA A 50 42.76 -35.91 -11.26
N ARG A 51 43.31 -35.88 -10.03
CA ARG A 51 42.68 -35.23 -8.87
C ARG A 51 42.47 -33.74 -9.10
N SER A 52 43.45 -33.04 -9.66
CA SER A 52 43.31 -31.62 -10.01
C SER A 52 42.20 -31.38 -11.04
N ALA A 53 42.09 -32.24 -12.05
CA ALA A 53 41.01 -32.15 -13.04
C ALA A 53 39.62 -32.37 -12.42
N VAL A 54 39.50 -33.37 -11.53
CA VAL A 54 38.27 -33.64 -10.78
C VAL A 54 37.85 -32.44 -9.92
N VAL A 55 38.79 -31.81 -9.22
CA VAL A 55 38.53 -30.59 -8.42
C VAL A 55 38.05 -29.46 -9.33
N GLY A 56 38.70 -29.25 -10.48
CA GLY A 56 38.28 -28.25 -11.47
C GLY A 56 36.85 -28.49 -11.97
N THR A 57 36.52 -29.72 -12.36
CA THR A 57 35.16 -30.07 -12.80
C THR A 57 34.12 -29.91 -11.68
N ALA A 58 34.45 -30.31 -10.45
CA ALA A 58 33.56 -30.13 -9.30
C ALA A 58 33.29 -28.64 -9.04
N ALA A 59 34.32 -27.79 -9.14
CA ALA A 59 34.18 -26.34 -8.99
C ALA A 59 33.29 -25.74 -10.09
N GLU A 60 33.48 -26.11 -11.36
CA GLU A 60 32.63 -25.65 -12.47
C GLU A 60 31.15 -26.05 -12.28
N LEU A 61 30.91 -27.29 -11.85
CA LEU A 61 29.56 -27.77 -11.56
C LEU A 61 28.93 -27.03 -10.37
N SER A 62 29.73 -26.71 -9.34
CA SER A 62 29.29 -25.91 -8.20
C SER A 62 28.87 -24.51 -8.63
N THR A 63 29.72 -23.82 -9.41
CA THR A 63 29.39 -22.49 -9.94
C THR A 63 28.08 -22.50 -10.74
N ARG A 64 27.86 -23.52 -11.58
CA ARG A 64 26.59 -23.68 -12.32
C ARG A 64 25.40 -23.93 -11.39
N ALA A 65 25.58 -24.73 -10.34
CA ALA A 65 24.53 -24.97 -9.36
C ALA A 65 24.16 -23.67 -8.60
N ASP A 66 25.15 -22.82 -8.32
CA ASP A 66 24.94 -21.52 -7.68
C ASP A 66 24.22 -20.54 -8.60
N VAL A 67 24.56 -20.51 -9.90
CA VAL A 67 23.83 -19.74 -10.93
C VAL A 67 22.36 -20.18 -10.99
N LEU A 68 22.09 -21.50 -11.03
CA LEU A 68 20.71 -22.01 -11.01
C LEU A 68 19.98 -21.64 -9.72
N GLY A 69 20.68 -21.60 -8.57
CA GLY A 69 20.12 -21.09 -7.31
C GLY A 69 19.66 -19.64 -7.44
N ARG A 70 20.52 -18.74 -7.94
CA ARG A 70 20.17 -17.33 -8.14
C ARG A 70 18.99 -17.15 -9.10
N ILE A 71 18.98 -17.91 -10.20
CA ILE A 71 17.87 -17.88 -11.18
C ILE A 71 16.57 -18.36 -10.53
N ALA A 72 16.61 -19.43 -9.73
CA ALA A 72 15.46 -19.91 -8.99
C ALA A 72 14.90 -18.82 -8.06
N ASP A 73 15.76 -18.12 -7.33
CA ASP A 73 15.34 -17.04 -6.43
C ASP A 73 14.66 -15.88 -7.19
N VAL A 74 15.19 -15.50 -8.38
CA VAL A 74 14.56 -14.49 -9.24
C VAL A 74 13.17 -14.94 -9.69
N LEU A 75 13.02 -16.19 -10.14
CA LEU A 75 11.74 -16.73 -10.63
C LEU A 75 10.69 -16.85 -9.53
N ALA A 76 11.09 -17.23 -8.32
CA ALA A 76 10.19 -17.28 -7.18
C ALA A 76 9.63 -15.88 -6.86
N ARG A 77 10.51 -14.88 -6.72
CA ARG A 77 10.13 -13.48 -6.46
C ARG A 77 9.26 -12.91 -7.57
N ALA A 78 9.63 -13.13 -8.83
CA ALA A 78 8.88 -12.62 -9.97
C ALA A 78 7.45 -13.18 -10.00
N GLY A 79 7.26 -14.45 -9.63
CA GLY A 79 5.94 -15.04 -9.51
C GLY A 79 5.09 -14.36 -8.43
N ASP A 80 5.69 -14.05 -7.28
CA ASP A 80 5.02 -13.37 -6.16
C ASP A 80 4.64 -11.93 -6.50
N ASP A 81 5.59 -11.17 -7.06
CA ASP A 81 5.35 -9.80 -7.53
C ASP A 81 4.24 -9.79 -8.59
N ARG A 82 4.27 -10.73 -9.53
CA ARG A 82 3.26 -10.82 -10.57
C ARG A 82 1.88 -11.12 -10.00
N ALA A 83 1.79 -12.02 -9.03
CA ALA A 83 0.54 -12.33 -8.35
C ALA A 83 0.00 -11.11 -7.59
N ALA A 84 0.86 -10.37 -6.89
CA ALA A 84 0.49 -9.15 -6.17
C ALA A 84 0.01 -8.05 -7.12
N LEU A 85 0.75 -7.78 -8.20
CA LEU A 85 0.40 -6.76 -9.19
C LEU A 85 -0.91 -7.09 -9.91
N SER A 86 -1.13 -8.36 -10.26
CA SER A 86 -2.35 -8.79 -10.95
C SER A 86 -3.61 -8.66 -10.09
N ARG A 87 -3.48 -8.55 -8.76
CA ARG A 87 -4.59 -8.26 -7.84
C ARG A 87 -4.77 -6.77 -7.62
N TRP A 88 -3.66 -6.06 -7.46
CA TRP A 88 -3.64 -4.61 -7.31
C TRP A 88 -4.24 -3.89 -8.52
N ASP A 89 -3.92 -4.37 -9.72
CA ASP A 89 -4.41 -3.84 -10.99
C ASP A 89 -4.68 -4.98 -12.00
N PRO A 90 -5.83 -5.68 -11.88
CA PRO A 90 -6.15 -6.84 -12.72
C PRO A 90 -6.24 -6.52 -14.22
N ALA A 91 -6.44 -5.24 -14.55
CA ALA A 91 -6.52 -4.78 -15.93
C ALA A 91 -5.18 -4.20 -16.45
N ASP A 92 -4.13 -4.23 -15.63
CA ASP A 92 -2.80 -3.66 -15.91
C ASP A 92 -2.86 -2.24 -16.50
N ARG A 93 -3.78 -1.41 -15.98
CA ARG A 93 -3.94 0.00 -16.39
C ARG A 93 -2.70 0.84 -16.08
N THR A 94 -1.89 0.39 -15.13
CA THR A 94 -0.61 0.96 -14.73
C THR A 94 0.52 0.59 -15.68
N GLY A 95 0.41 -0.51 -16.43
CA GLY A 95 1.53 -1.09 -17.18
C GLY A 95 2.61 -1.70 -16.28
N ALA A 96 2.30 -1.95 -15.00
CA ALA A 96 3.23 -2.48 -14.02
C ALA A 96 3.73 -3.90 -14.40
N LEU A 97 2.93 -4.70 -15.13
CA LEU A 97 3.38 -6.03 -15.54
C LEU A 97 4.51 -5.96 -16.59
N ALA A 98 4.46 -5.01 -17.52
CA ALA A 98 5.53 -4.79 -18.48
C ALA A 98 6.82 -4.31 -17.81
N GLU A 99 6.67 -3.46 -16.79
CA GLU A 99 7.78 -2.99 -15.97
C GLU A 99 8.40 -4.11 -15.11
N LEU A 100 7.57 -5.01 -14.57
CA LEU A 100 8.02 -6.23 -13.91
C LEU A 100 8.80 -7.11 -14.89
N ASP A 101 8.25 -7.38 -16.08
CA ASP A 101 8.90 -8.25 -17.07
C ASP A 101 10.28 -7.72 -17.51
N ARG A 102 10.41 -6.39 -17.65
CA ARG A 102 11.69 -5.72 -17.90
C ARG A 102 12.68 -5.94 -16.76
N THR A 103 12.23 -5.73 -15.52
CA THR A 103 13.06 -5.88 -14.31
C THR A 103 13.51 -7.33 -14.13
N VAL A 104 12.61 -8.30 -14.34
CA VAL A 104 12.92 -9.74 -14.27
C VAL A 104 13.95 -10.13 -15.32
N ALA A 105 13.87 -9.60 -16.54
CA ALA A 105 14.87 -9.86 -17.57
C ALA A 105 16.27 -9.36 -17.19
N GLU A 106 16.36 -8.18 -16.58
CA GLU A 106 17.61 -7.61 -16.05
C GLU A 106 18.16 -8.47 -14.90
N ASP A 107 17.29 -8.90 -13.98
CA ASP A 107 17.65 -9.75 -12.84
C ASP A 107 18.13 -11.13 -13.27
N LEU A 108 17.49 -11.76 -14.26
CA LEU A 108 17.92 -13.03 -14.83
C LEU A 108 19.28 -12.90 -15.52
N THR A 109 19.52 -11.80 -16.23
CA THR A 109 20.82 -11.51 -16.87
C THR A 109 21.91 -11.37 -15.82
N ARG A 110 21.64 -10.65 -14.72
CA ARG A 110 22.58 -10.48 -13.59
C ARG A 110 22.84 -11.81 -12.88
N ALA A 111 21.80 -12.60 -12.63
CA ALA A 111 21.91 -13.91 -11.98
C ALA A 111 22.80 -14.89 -12.75
N GLY A 112 22.78 -14.82 -14.09
CA GLY A 112 23.61 -15.62 -14.98
C GLY A 112 25.09 -15.23 -15.03
N GLY A 113 25.46 -14.05 -14.54
CA GLY A 113 26.84 -13.56 -14.51
C GLY A 113 27.60 -13.90 -13.21
N ASP A 114 28.84 -13.40 -13.12
CA ASP A 114 29.73 -13.52 -11.95
C ASP A 114 29.46 -12.47 -10.86
N ALA A 115 28.47 -11.59 -11.07
CA ALA A 115 28.13 -10.57 -10.07
C ALA A 115 27.66 -11.26 -8.77
N PRO A 116 28.15 -10.81 -7.60
CA PRO A 116 27.58 -11.28 -6.34
C PRO A 116 26.07 -11.02 -6.36
N PRO A 117 25.26 -11.89 -5.75
CA PRO A 117 23.85 -11.62 -5.62
C PRO A 117 23.72 -10.33 -4.81
N ASP A 118 23.40 -9.22 -5.48
CA ASP A 118 22.71 -8.16 -4.77
C ASP A 118 21.43 -8.83 -4.30
N SER A 119 21.33 -9.00 -3.00
CA SER A 119 20.11 -9.34 -2.30
C SER A 119 19.15 -8.14 -2.35
N ALA A 120 18.97 -7.56 -3.54
CA ALA A 120 18.01 -6.52 -3.82
C ALA A 120 16.74 -7.23 -4.30
N PRO A 121 15.73 -7.36 -3.43
CA PRO A 121 14.49 -8.01 -3.81
C PRO A 121 13.78 -7.18 -4.90
N THR A 122 13.36 -7.87 -5.95
CA THR A 122 12.21 -7.48 -6.77
C THR A 122 10.98 -7.43 -5.86
N ARG A 123 10.17 -6.39 -6.05
CA ARG A 123 9.30 -5.85 -5.02
C ARG A 123 8.13 -5.12 -5.69
N ALA A 124 6.92 -5.67 -5.61
CA ALA A 124 5.72 -5.13 -6.25
C ALA A 124 5.54 -3.60 -6.06
N ALA A 125 5.84 -3.05 -4.88
CA ALA A 125 5.76 -1.61 -4.64
C ALA A 125 6.83 -0.80 -5.40
N ALA A 126 8.02 -1.37 -5.64
CA ALA A 126 9.04 -0.75 -6.49
C ALA A 126 8.57 -0.66 -7.95
N VAL A 127 7.98 -1.75 -8.45
CA VAL A 127 7.44 -1.83 -9.81
C VAL A 127 6.29 -0.83 -9.98
N LEU A 128 5.37 -0.78 -9.01
CA LEU A 128 4.29 0.21 -8.99
C LEU A 128 4.84 1.65 -8.97
N ASP A 129 5.87 1.92 -8.17
CA ASP A 129 6.48 3.25 -8.11
C ASP A 129 7.00 3.71 -9.48
N THR A 130 7.80 2.87 -10.15
CA THR A 130 8.34 3.22 -11.46
C THR A 130 7.23 3.41 -12.49
N ALA A 131 6.27 2.48 -12.56
CA ALA A 131 5.17 2.54 -13.51
C ALA A 131 4.27 3.76 -13.28
N ASN A 132 3.91 4.05 -12.03
CA ASN A 132 3.06 5.18 -11.68
C ASN A 132 3.77 6.52 -11.88
N ARG A 133 5.08 6.62 -11.57
CA ARG A 133 5.85 7.85 -11.83
C ARG A 133 5.97 8.15 -13.32
N ALA A 134 6.13 7.13 -14.16
CA ALA A 134 6.12 7.30 -15.61
C ALA A 134 4.77 7.84 -16.09
N ARG A 135 3.66 7.23 -15.65
CA ARG A 135 2.29 7.71 -15.97
C ARG A 135 2.03 9.12 -15.47
N MET A 136 2.47 9.44 -14.26
CA MET A 136 2.36 10.78 -13.66
C MET A 136 3.12 11.82 -14.48
N ALA A 137 4.34 11.49 -14.95
CA ALA A 137 5.13 12.38 -15.79
C ALA A 137 4.44 12.67 -17.14
N GLU A 138 3.94 11.64 -17.82
CA GLU A 138 3.19 11.79 -19.06
C GLU A 138 1.91 12.61 -18.86
N ASP A 139 1.20 12.39 -17.76
CA ASP A 139 -0.01 13.14 -17.44
C ASP A 139 0.29 14.62 -17.18
N ARG A 140 1.39 14.91 -16.49
CA ARG A 140 1.85 16.28 -16.27
C ARG A 140 2.10 17.01 -17.60
N GLU A 141 2.78 16.37 -18.55
CA GLU A 141 3.04 16.95 -19.87
C GLU A 141 1.72 17.29 -20.60
N ARG A 142 0.76 16.36 -20.60
CA ARG A 142 -0.56 16.58 -21.19
C ARG A 142 -1.31 17.74 -20.52
N LEU A 143 -1.31 17.77 -19.18
CA LEU A 143 -2.02 18.78 -18.40
C LEU A 143 -1.42 20.18 -18.58
N VAL A 144 -0.09 20.30 -18.70
CA VAL A 144 0.57 21.60 -19.00
C VAL A 144 0.12 22.14 -20.36
N VAL A 145 0.00 21.29 -21.38
CA VAL A 145 -0.52 21.71 -22.69
C VAL A 145 -1.99 22.12 -22.57
N ALA A 146 -2.81 21.30 -21.90
CA ALA A 146 -4.23 21.58 -21.69
C ALA A 146 -4.46 22.91 -20.95
N GLU A 147 -3.67 23.21 -19.92
CA GLU A 147 -3.77 24.47 -19.16
C GLU A 147 -3.50 25.68 -20.06
N ARG A 148 -2.46 25.60 -20.90
CA ARG A 148 -2.11 26.68 -21.83
C ARG A 148 -3.21 26.92 -22.86
N ASP A 149 -3.75 25.85 -23.43
CA ASP A 149 -4.83 25.93 -24.42
C ASP A 149 -6.12 26.48 -23.82
N LEU A 150 -6.49 26.02 -22.62
CA LEU A 150 -7.68 26.50 -21.91
C LEU A 150 -7.52 27.97 -21.49
N SER A 151 -6.35 28.36 -21.00
CA SER A 151 -6.05 29.76 -20.65
C SER A 151 -6.13 30.67 -21.86
N ALA A 152 -5.55 30.29 -23.00
CA ALA A 152 -5.61 31.08 -24.22
C ALA A 152 -7.04 31.23 -24.78
N ARG A 153 -7.87 30.19 -24.66
CA ARG A 153 -9.30 30.25 -25.03
C ARG A 153 -10.08 31.19 -24.12
N LEU A 154 -9.74 31.23 -22.84
CA LEU A 154 -10.37 32.12 -21.88
C LEU A 154 -10.05 33.59 -22.18
N ASP A 155 -8.78 33.89 -22.46
CA ASP A 155 -8.32 35.24 -22.82
C ASP A 155 -8.94 35.75 -24.12
N ALA A 156 -9.25 34.85 -25.06
CA ALA A 156 -9.84 35.17 -26.36
C ALA A 156 -11.38 35.25 -26.36
N ALA A 157 -12.06 34.87 -25.27
CA ALA A 157 -13.51 34.73 -25.25
C ALA A 157 -14.23 36.04 -24.88
N PHE A 158 -15.19 36.46 -25.71
CA PHE A 158 -16.26 37.42 -25.36
C PHE A 158 -17.62 36.69 -25.41
N GLY A 159 -18.15 36.32 -24.23
CA GLY A 159 -19.52 35.86 -24.00
C GLY A 159 -19.77 34.35 -24.15
N GLY A 160 -20.32 33.72 -23.10
CA GLY A 160 -20.97 32.39 -23.13
C GLY A 160 -20.09 31.15 -22.91
N ALA A 161 -18.81 31.17 -23.26
CA ALA A 161 -17.89 30.02 -23.09
C ALA A 161 -17.24 29.93 -21.69
N PHE A 162 -17.40 30.95 -20.85
CA PHE A 162 -16.68 31.11 -19.59
C PHE A 162 -16.89 29.94 -18.63
N SER A 163 -18.13 29.56 -18.27
CA SER A 163 -18.36 28.55 -17.19
C SER A 163 -17.72 27.18 -17.44
N ASN A 164 -17.71 26.70 -18.69
CA ASN A 164 -17.18 25.36 -19.01
C ASN A 164 -15.66 25.38 -19.20
N VAL A 165 -15.12 26.43 -19.82
CA VAL A 165 -13.67 26.61 -19.97
C VAL A 165 -13.02 26.92 -18.61
N ASP A 166 -13.66 27.73 -17.79
CA ASP A 166 -13.26 28.03 -16.42
C ASP A 166 -13.22 26.76 -15.56
N ALA A 167 -14.28 25.94 -15.61
CA ALA A 167 -14.34 24.68 -14.88
C ALA A 167 -13.24 23.70 -15.34
N GLY A 168 -13.04 23.55 -16.65
CA GLY A 168 -11.98 22.70 -17.19
C GLY A 168 -10.58 23.19 -16.83
N LEU A 169 -10.35 24.51 -16.81
CA LEU A 169 -9.08 25.10 -16.43
C LEU A 169 -8.82 24.92 -14.93
N ALA A 170 -9.83 25.13 -14.09
CA ALA A 170 -9.74 24.91 -12.65
C ALA A 170 -9.42 23.44 -12.33
N GLU A 171 -10.09 22.50 -12.98
CA GLU A 171 -9.82 21.06 -12.83
C GLU A 171 -8.39 20.71 -13.28
N THR A 172 -7.96 21.22 -14.44
CA THR A 172 -6.60 21.00 -14.97
C THR A 172 -5.54 21.50 -13.99
N ARG A 173 -5.73 22.71 -13.43
CA ARG A 173 -4.84 23.29 -12.41
C ARG A 173 -4.84 22.49 -11.12
N GLN A 174 -5.99 21.98 -10.69
CA GLN A 174 -6.05 21.11 -9.51
C GLN A 174 -5.26 19.81 -9.72
N ARG A 175 -5.35 19.19 -10.90
CA ARG A 175 -4.58 17.98 -11.24
C ARG A 175 -3.08 18.27 -11.31
N LEU A 176 -2.67 19.41 -11.87
CA LEU A 176 -1.27 19.84 -11.84
C LEU A 176 -0.76 20.05 -10.41
N ALA A 177 -1.54 20.73 -9.56
CA ALA A 177 -1.21 20.91 -8.14
C ALA A 177 -1.10 19.57 -7.39
N ALA A 178 -1.92 18.57 -7.75
CA ALA A 178 -1.81 17.22 -7.20
C ALA A 178 -0.49 16.54 -7.61
N ILE A 179 -0.07 16.67 -8.87
CA ILE A 179 1.21 16.13 -9.33
C ILE A 179 2.38 16.84 -8.64
N ASP A 180 2.34 18.16 -8.52
CA ASP A 180 3.39 18.91 -7.83
C ASP A 180 3.49 18.51 -6.34
N ALA A 181 2.36 18.33 -5.65
CA ALA A 181 2.33 17.83 -4.27
C ALA A 181 2.89 16.39 -4.16
N LEU A 182 2.60 15.53 -5.13
CA LEU A 182 3.20 14.19 -5.20
C LEU A 182 4.71 14.26 -5.43
N ILE A 183 5.20 15.13 -6.31
CA ILE A 183 6.64 15.32 -6.53
C ILE A 183 7.35 15.71 -5.22
N GLU A 184 6.76 16.62 -4.44
CA GLU A 184 7.31 17.03 -3.14
C GLU A 184 7.36 15.88 -2.14
N VAL A 185 6.26 15.12 -2.02
CA VAL A 185 6.20 13.96 -1.10
C VAL A 185 7.17 12.87 -1.54
N LEU A 186 7.22 12.55 -2.83
CA LEU A 186 8.04 11.50 -3.40
C LEU A 186 9.54 11.83 -3.43
N ALA A 187 9.92 13.07 -3.15
CA ALA A 187 11.30 13.49 -2.93
C ALA A 187 11.79 13.19 -1.50
N ARG A 188 10.88 12.89 -0.57
CA ARG A 188 11.22 12.46 0.79
C ARG A 188 11.77 11.02 0.75
N PRO A 189 12.67 10.64 1.68
CA PRO A 189 13.28 9.30 1.66
C PRO A 189 12.24 8.20 1.89
N GLU A 190 12.43 7.03 1.28
CA GLU A 190 11.56 5.85 1.49
C GLU A 190 10.08 6.07 1.13
N ARG A 191 9.80 6.91 0.13
CA ARG A 191 8.46 7.09 -0.44
C ARG A 191 8.33 6.40 -1.78
N ARG A 192 7.22 5.69 -1.98
CA ARG A 192 6.87 5.05 -3.26
C ARG A 192 5.44 5.34 -3.64
N LEU A 193 5.21 5.68 -4.91
CA LEU A 193 3.90 5.91 -5.50
C LEU A 193 3.27 4.57 -5.87
N VAL A 194 2.52 3.97 -4.96
CA VAL A 194 1.92 2.64 -5.15
C VAL A 194 0.57 2.69 -5.87
N HIS A 195 -0.06 3.86 -5.95
CA HIS A 195 -1.24 4.07 -6.78
C HIS A 195 -1.24 5.49 -7.38
N TYR A 196 -1.61 5.59 -8.65
CA TYR A 196 -1.84 6.86 -9.35
C TYR A 196 -2.96 6.68 -10.37
N GLU A 197 -3.99 7.52 -10.25
CA GLU A 197 -5.11 7.53 -11.17
C GLU A 197 -5.59 8.96 -11.43
N ALA A 198 -5.81 9.26 -12.71
CA ALA A 198 -6.58 10.40 -13.14
C ALA A 198 -8.07 10.10 -12.89
N GLY A 199 -8.55 10.36 -11.66
CA GLY A 199 -9.94 10.14 -11.29
C GLY A 199 -10.92 10.98 -12.11
N ALA A 200 -12.22 10.80 -11.85
CA ALA A 200 -13.27 11.43 -12.64
C ALA A 200 -13.21 12.96 -12.61
N ARG A 201 -12.82 13.55 -11.48
CA ARG A 201 -12.69 15.01 -11.28
C ARG A 201 -11.35 15.43 -10.68
N ARG A 202 -10.63 14.51 -10.05
CA ARG A 202 -9.42 14.81 -9.30
C ARG A 202 -8.44 13.64 -9.35
N THR A 203 -7.16 13.96 -9.18
CA THR A 203 -6.12 12.94 -9.04
C THR A 203 -6.36 12.13 -7.77
N LEU A 204 -6.26 10.80 -7.90
CA LEU A 204 -6.26 9.84 -6.81
C LEU A 204 -4.86 9.24 -6.71
N ALA A 205 -4.37 9.01 -5.50
CA ALA A 205 -3.03 8.48 -5.30
C ALA A 205 -2.91 7.73 -3.97
N ALA A 206 -1.94 6.83 -3.89
CA ALA A 206 -1.47 6.29 -2.63
C ALA A 206 0.06 6.29 -2.61
N VAL A 207 0.62 6.77 -1.51
CA VAL A 207 2.07 6.81 -1.28
C VAL A 207 2.39 5.90 -0.11
N SER A 208 3.32 4.96 -0.31
CA SER A 208 3.85 4.16 0.78
C SER A 208 5.00 4.88 1.47
N VAL A 209 5.13 4.63 2.77
CA VAL A 209 6.22 5.09 3.64
C VAL A 209 6.92 3.87 4.22
N GLY A 210 8.26 3.82 4.11
CA GLY A 210 9.07 2.69 4.57
C GLY A 210 9.14 1.54 3.56
N ASP A 211 9.65 0.38 4.01
CA ASP A 211 9.84 -0.81 3.17
C ASP A 211 8.56 -1.65 3.05
N LEU A 212 7.60 -1.19 2.23
CA LEU A 212 6.30 -1.84 2.06
C LEU A 212 6.38 -3.30 1.60
N ASP A 213 7.41 -3.66 0.85
CA ASP A 213 7.55 -5.03 0.34
C ASP A 213 8.25 -5.97 1.33
N GLY A 214 9.07 -5.42 2.23
CA GLY A 214 9.71 -6.18 3.31
C GLY A 214 8.92 -6.19 4.61
N ALA A 215 7.89 -5.35 4.72
CA ALA A 215 7.12 -5.17 5.93
C ALA A 215 6.44 -6.47 6.38
N ASP A 216 6.46 -6.69 7.69
CA ASP A 216 5.63 -7.67 8.38
C ASP A 216 4.42 -6.99 9.06
N ARG A 217 4.42 -5.65 9.16
CA ARG A 217 3.26 -4.85 9.60
C ARG A 217 3.01 -3.68 8.67
N VAL A 218 1.76 -3.51 8.24
CA VAL A 218 1.36 -2.46 7.30
C VAL A 218 0.17 -1.69 7.82
N ALA A 219 0.31 -0.36 7.96
CA ALA A 219 -0.81 0.54 8.23
C ALA A 219 -1.34 1.16 6.94
N VAL A 220 -2.63 1.01 6.64
CA VAL A 220 -3.29 1.72 5.53
C VAL A 220 -4.14 2.84 6.10
N VAL A 221 -3.74 4.09 5.83
CA VAL A 221 -4.37 5.29 6.39
C VAL A 221 -5.36 5.88 5.38
N VAL A 222 -6.64 5.89 5.73
CA VAL A 222 -7.76 6.35 4.89
C VAL A 222 -8.36 7.63 5.47
N PRO A 223 -8.14 8.79 4.83
CA PRO A 223 -8.62 10.06 5.35
C PRO A 223 -10.08 10.35 5.00
N GLY A 224 -10.63 11.40 5.61
CA GLY A 224 -12.04 11.77 5.48
C GLY A 224 -12.38 12.83 4.44
N ALA A 225 -13.53 13.46 4.67
CA ALA A 225 -14.10 14.49 3.81
C ALA A 225 -13.20 15.73 3.69
N GLY A 226 -13.20 16.38 2.54
CA GLY A 226 -12.41 17.57 2.24
C GLY A 226 -10.96 17.29 1.85
N THR A 227 -10.54 16.03 1.84
CA THR A 227 -9.19 15.67 1.41
C THR A 227 -9.06 15.56 -0.10
N THR A 228 -7.89 15.94 -0.61
CA THR A 228 -7.50 15.79 -2.02
C THR A 228 -6.00 15.52 -2.11
N VAL A 229 -5.53 14.90 -3.19
CA VAL A 229 -4.08 14.74 -3.39
C VAL A 229 -3.37 16.11 -3.40
N ALA A 230 -3.91 17.10 -4.12
CA ALA A 230 -3.35 18.44 -4.18
C ALA A 230 -3.22 19.14 -2.83
N GLY A 231 -4.25 19.05 -1.97
CA GLY A 231 -4.31 19.81 -0.73
C GLY A 231 -3.86 19.05 0.52
N SER A 232 -3.77 17.72 0.46
CA SER A 232 -3.75 16.91 1.69
C SER A 232 -2.66 15.85 1.74
N ILE A 233 -2.09 15.40 0.60
CA ILE A 233 -1.13 14.28 0.60
C ILE A 233 0.11 14.55 1.46
N ALA A 234 0.63 15.78 1.44
CA ALA A 234 1.84 16.13 2.18
C ALA A 234 1.68 16.05 3.70
N ARG A 235 0.50 16.42 4.21
CA ARG A 235 0.13 16.30 5.64
C ARG A 235 -0.05 14.83 6.02
N HIS A 236 -0.86 14.09 5.26
CA HIS A 236 -1.18 12.70 5.56
C HIS A 236 0.03 11.76 5.40
N ASP A 237 0.97 12.03 4.47
CA ASP A 237 2.29 11.37 4.42
C ASP A 237 3.08 11.62 5.71
N GLY A 238 3.06 12.86 6.22
CA GLY A 238 3.72 13.21 7.47
C GLY A 238 3.14 12.45 8.67
N GLU A 239 1.82 12.42 8.81
CA GLU A 239 1.10 11.67 9.84
C GLU A 239 1.37 10.16 9.73
N THR A 240 1.31 9.61 8.51
CA THR A 240 1.63 8.20 8.24
C THR A 240 3.07 7.88 8.58
N ALA A 241 4.03 8.75 8.25
CA ALA A 241 5.44 8.55 8.58
C ALA A 241 5.71 8.59 10.09
N ALA A 242 5.02 9.49 10.82
CA ALA A 242 5.09 9.53 12.27
C ALA A 242 4.52 8.24 12.88
N LEU A 243 3.37 7.78 12.40
CA LEU A 243 2.73 6.53 12.83
C LEU A 243 3.65 5.32 12.60
N VAL A 244 4.24 5.19 11.40
CA VAL A 244 5.19 4.12 11.07
C VAL A 244 6.43 4.16 11.97
N THR A 245 6.96 5.36 12.21
CA THR A 245 8.13 5.54 13.09
C THR A 245 7.81 5.11 14.53
N GLU A 246 6.66 5.52 15.06
CA GLU A 246 6.26 5.17 16.43
C GLU A 246 5.94 3.69 16.58
N ALA A 247 5.19 3.10 15.64
CA ALA A 247 4.87 1.67 15.65
C ALA A 247 6.13 0.79 15.52
N GLY A 248 7.09 1.20 14.69
CA GLY A 248 8.39 0.54 14.58
C GLY A 248 9.22 0.62 15.87
N ALA A 249 9.16 1.75 16.58
CA ALA A 249 9.80 1.90 17.89
C ALA A 249 9.15 1.02 18.99
N LEU A 250 7.84 0.80 18.88
CA LEU A 250 7.07 -0.07 19.79
C LEU A 250 7.27 -1.56 19.53
N SER A 251 7.72 -1.93 18.34
CA SER A 251 7.94 -3.33 17.95
C SER A 251 9.36 -3.60 17.43
N PRO A 252 10.40 -3.51 18.29
CA PRO A 252 11.78 -3.76 17.89
C PRO A 252 11.95 -5.17 17.31
N GLY A 253 12.38 -5.27 16.05
CA GLY A 253 12.57 -6.54 15.35
C GLY A 253 11.57 -6.80 14.22
N SER A 254 10.52 -5.98 14.12
CA SER A 254 9.59 -5.96 12.99
C SER A 254 9.91 -4.85 11.99
N VAL A 255 9.41 -4.99 10.77
CA VAL A 255 9.50 -3.99 9.71
C VAL A 255 8.11 -3.41 9.48
N THR A 256 7.90 -2.19 9.97
CA THR A 256 6.64 -1.47 9.78
C THR A 256 6.71 -0.60 8.52
N ALA A 257 5.65 -0.64 7.71
CA ALA A 257 5.41 0.29 6.61
C ALA A 257 4.00 0.89 6.70
N GLY A 258 3.80 1.99 5.99
CA GLY A 258 2.51 2.68 5.94
C GLY A 258 2.10 3.01 4.50
N VAL A 259 0.81 3.22 4.29
CA VAL A 259 0.25 3.68 3.02
C VAL A 259 -0.70 4.84 3.28
N SER A 260 -0.32 6.05 2.84
CA SER A 260 -1.21 7.21 2.80
C SER A 260 -2.14 7.07 1.61
N TRP A 261 -3.38 6.63 1.83
CA TRP A 261 -4.30 6.23 0.77
C TRP A 261 -5.36 7.30 0.47
N LEU A 262 -5.15 8.06 -0.61
CA LEU A 262 -6.11 9.00 -1.20
C LEU A 262 -6.67 8.42 -2.51
N GLY A 263 -7.11 7.15 -2.44
CA GLY A 263 -7.59 6.36 -3.58
C GLY A 263 -9.08 6.50 -3.90
N TYR A 264 -9.77 7.49 -3.32
CA TYR A 264 -11.19 7.75 -3.59
C TYR A 264 -11.49 9.25 -3.66
N GLU A 265 -12.58 9.61 -4.35
CA GLU A 265 -13.04 10.98 -4.40
C GLU A 265 -13.79 11.37 -3.12
N ALA A 266 -13.04 11.75 -2.08
CA ALA A 266 -13.62 12.20 -0.81
C ALA A 266 -14.65 13.33 -0.99
N PRO A 267 -15.82 13.26 -0.34
CA PRO A 267 -16.81 14.34 -0.44
C PRO A 267 -16.21 15.66 0.05
N GLN A 268 -16.50 16.77 -0.62
CA GLN A 268 -15.90 18.08 -0.33
C GLN A 268 -16.90 18.99 0.39
N TRP A 269 -16.41 19.86 1.27
CA TRP A 269 -17.20 20.84 2.05
C TRP A 269 -17.59 22.08 1.24
N ASN A 270 -17.90 21.91 -0.04
CA ASN A 270 -18.18 22.99 -0.99
C ASN A 270 -19.54 22.77 -1.66
N THR A 271 -19.69 23.19 -2.92
CA THR A 271 -20.91 22.97 -3.72
C THR A 271 -21.30 21.49 -3.85
N GLU A 272 -20.39 20.54 -3.62
CA GLU A 272 -20.71 19.11 -3.60
C GLU A 272 -21.69 18.73 -2.47
N LEU A 273 -21.84 19.55 -1.41
CA LEU A 273 -22.79 19.30 -0.33
C LEU A 273 -24.25 19.32 -0.79
N VAL A 274 -24.58 20.10 -1.83
CA VAL A 274 -25.94 20.17 -2.39
C VAL A 274 -26.19 19.12 -3.47
N GLU A 275 -25.18 18.35 -3.86
CA GLU A 275 -25.30 17.20 -4.76
C GLU A 275 -25.59 15.93 -3.93
N PRO A 276 -26.79 15.32 -3.99
CA PRO A 276 -27.17 14.22 -3.09
C PRO A 276 -26.25 12.99 -3.16
N GLY A 277 -25.63 12.75 -4.31
CA GLY A 277 -24.69 11.64 -4.50
C GLY A 277 -23.24 11.93 -4.07
N ARG A 278 -22.93 13.14 -3.59
CA ARG A 278 -21.57 13.62 -3.31
C ARG A 278 -21.40 14.35 -1.99
N SER A 279 -22.52 14.59 -1.31
CA SER A 279 -22.53 15.15 0.02
C SER A 279 -21.85 14.23 1.04
N VAL A 280 -21.26 14.83 2.07
CA VAL A 280 -20.72 14.15 3.26
C VAL A 280 -21.76 13.30 4.00
N ALA A 281 -23.06 13.56 3.77
CA ALA A 281 -24.17 12.80 4.35
C ALA A 281 -24.65 11.63 3.48
N SER A 282 -23.99 11.38 2.34
CA SER A 282 -24.29 10.33 1.37
C SER A 282 -23.30 9.17 1.51
N THR A 283 -23.74 7.94 1.24
CA THR A 283 -22.86 6.76 1.17
C THR A 283 -22.24 6.54 -0.21
N ALA A 284 -22.67 7.32 -1.23
CA ALA A 284 -22.25 7.10 -2.61
C ALA A 284 -20.74 7.30 -2.86
N PRO A 285 -20.06 8.32 -2.29
CA PRO A 285 -18.60 8.41 -2.39
C PRO A 285 -17.88 7.22 -1.76
N ALA A 286 -18.34 6.73 -0.61
CA ALA A 286 -17.83 5.52 0.00
C ALA A 286 -18.04 4.28 -0.88
N ALA A 287 -19.23 4.14 -1.48
CA ALA A 287 -19.56 3.01 -2.34
C ALA A 287 -18.72 2.98 -3.62
N ALA A 288 -18.34 4.16 -4.12
CA ALA A 288 -17.42 4.28 -5.25
C ALA A 288 -15.96 3.96 -4.85
N GLY A 289 -15.54 4.31 -3.63
CA GLY A 289 -14.16 4.12 -3.15
C GLY A 289 -13.86 2.74 -2.58
N ALA A 290 -14.84 2.08 -1.96
CA ALA A 290 -14.64 0.81 -1.25
C ALA A 290 -14.05 -0.31 -2.13
N PRO A 291 -14.46 -0.52 -3.40
CA PRO A 291 -13.85 -1.54 -4.24
C PRO A 291 -12.35 -1.32 -4.48
N ALA A 292 -11.91 -0.07 -4.62
CA ALA A 292 -10.49 0.26 -4.77
C ALA A 292 -9.72 0.00 -3.47
N LEU A 293 -10.33 0.28 -2.30
CA LEU A 293 -9.73 -0.04 -1.00
C LEU A 293 -9.61 -1.56 -0.79
N VAL A 294 -10.64 -2.34 -1.13
CA VAL A 294 -10.62 -3.82 -1.08
C VAL A 294 -9.44 -4.35 -1.90
N GLY A 295 -9.29 -3.91 -3.15
CA GLY A 295 -8.19 -4.38 -4.01
C GLY A 295 -6.80 -4.06 -3.46
N VAL A 296 -6.63 -2.89 -2.82
CA VAL A 296 -5.38 -2.54 -2.13
C VAL A 296 -5.13 -3.45 -0.93
N LEU A 297 -6.13 -3.70 -0.09
CA LEU A 297 -6.00 -4.55 1.10
C LEU A 297 -5.74 -6.02 0.73
N GLU A 298 -6.43 -6.55 -0.28
CA GLU A 298 -6.17 -7.89 -0.83
C GLU A 298 -4.74 -8.04 -1.34
N ALA A 299 -4.23 -7.03 -2.05
CA ALA A 299 -2.88 -7.08 -2.61
C ALA A 299 -1.77 -6.91 -1.55
N LEU A 300 -2.11 -6.38 -0.37
CA LEU A 300 -1.21 -6.31 0.79
C LEU A 300 -1.26 -7.60 1.62
N GLY A 301 -2.46 -8.14 1.89
CA GLY A 301 -2.68 -9.30 2.76
C GLY A 301 -2.23 -10.66 2.17
N ASP A 302 -2.12 -10.80 0.85
CA ASP A 302 -1.75 -12.08 0.21
C ASP A 302 -0.23 -12.21 -0.12
N ARG A 303 0.63 -11.35 0.42
CA ARG A 303 2.07 -11.37 0.10
C ARG A 303 2.81 -12.49 0.84
N ARG A 304 3.23 -13.53 0.10
CA ARG A 304 4.51 -14.29 0.14
C ARG A 304 4.33 -15.74 -0.32
N HIS A 305 5.13 -16.21 -1.29
CA HIS A 305 5.36 -17.64 -1.46
C HIS A 305 6.39 -18.12 -0.41
N GLY A 306 5.92 -18.87 0.59
CA GLY A 306 6.79 -19.52 1.57
C GLY A 306 7.15 -18.69 2.82
N GLY A 307 6.42 -17.59 3.09
CA GLY A 307 6.50 -16.84 4.35
C GLY A 307 5.11 -16.36 4.81
N ASP A 308 5.03 -15.83 6.03
CA ASP A 308 3.78 -15.32 6.60
C ASP A 308 3.38 -13.97 5.97
N ALA A 309 2.08 -13.81 5.70
CA ALA A 309 1.52 -12.53 5.25
C ALA A 309 1.80 -11.41 6.27
N PRO A 310 1.95 -10.14 5.83
CA PRO A 310 2.05 -9.03 6.76
C PRO A 310 0.74 -8.83 7.51
N GLU A 311 0.82 -8.42 8.78
CA GLU A 311 -0.32 -7.94 9.54
C GLU A 311 -0.76 -6.57 8.97
N VAL A 312 -1.99 -6.49 8.45
CA VAL A 312 -2.55 -5.27 7.86
C VAL A 312 -3.52 -4.61 8.82
N THR A 313 -3.18 -3.40 9.26
CA THR A 313 -4.05 -2.53 10.07
C THR A 313 -4.68 -1.46 9.19
N LEU A 314 -6.01 -1.44 9.11
CA LEU A 314 -6.77 -0.37 8.45
C LEU A 314 -7.05 0.76 9.43
N VAL A 315 -6.49 1.94 9.17
CA VAL A 315 -6.64 3.14 10.00
C VAL A 315 -7.47 4.16 9.24
N ALA A 316 -8.71 4.38 9.67
CA ALA A 316 -9.66 5.22 8.96
C ALA A 316 -10.11 6.42 9.79
N HIS A 317 -10.22 7.58 9.16
CA HIS A 317 -10.62 8.83 9.81
C HIS A 317 -11.89 9.43 9.20
N SER A 318 -12.81 9.89 10.04
CA SER A 318 -13.99 10.65 9.62
C SER A 318 -14.77 9.91 8.53
N TYR A 319 -15.10 10.54 7.40
CA TYR A 319 -15.77 9.89 6.27
C TYR A 319 -15.01 8.66 5.73
N GLY A 320 -13.69 8.58 5.93
CA GLY A 320 -12.88 7.41 5.61
C GLY A 320 -13.34 6.15 6.36
N THR A 321 -13.93 6.29 7.56
CA THR A 321 -14.50 5.14 8.30
C THR A 321 -15.72 4.55 7.61
N VAL A 322 -16.46 5.34 6.83
CA VAL A 322 -17.59 4.87 6.00
C VAL A 322 -17.07 4.08 4.80
N VAL A 323 -15.95 4.51 4.20
CA VAL A 323 -15.26 3.76 3.14
C VAL A 323 -14.73 2.43 3.69
N ALA A 324 -14.08 2.49 4.86
CA ALA A 324 -13.56 1.31 5.55
C ALA A 324 -14.69 0.32 5.91
N ALA A 325 -15.80 0.81 6.48
CA ALA A 325 -16.95 -0.02 6.81
C ALA A 325 -17.45 -0.80 5.58
N GLN A 326 -17.60 -0.14 4.44
CA GLN A 326 -18.04 -0.81 3.21
C GLN A 326 -17.01 -1.77 2.62
N ALA A 327 -15.71 -1.51 2.78
CA ALA A 327 -14.66 -2.45 2.39
C ALA A 327 -14.67 -3.71 3.29
N ILE A 328 -14.83 -3.54 4.60
CA ILE A 328 -14.96 -4.64 5.56
C ILE A 328 -16.23 -5.46 5.30
N GLU A 329 -17.36 -4.80 5.04
CA GLU A 329 -18.61 -5.47 4.62
C GLU A 329 -18.44 -6.30 3.34
N ALA A 330 -17.56 -5.87 2.44
CA ALA A 330 -17.24 -6.58 1.20
C ALA A 330 -16.20 -7.71 1.39
N GLY A 331 -15.68 -7.91 2.61
CA GLY A 331 -14.73 -8.96 2.95
C GLY A 331 -13.26 -8.59 2.75
N ALA A 332 -12.91 -7.30 2.83
CA ALA A 332 -11.51 -6.87 2.77
C ALA A 332 -10.65 -7.60 3.83
N PRO A 333 -9.50 -8.18 3.44
CA PRO A 333 -8.65 -8.90 4.38
C PRO A 333 -7.79 -7.91 5.18
N VAL A 334 -8.09 -7.80 6.47
CA VAL A 334 -7.32 -7.01 7.45
C VAL A 334 -7.25 -7.76 8.76
N ASP A 335 -6.21 -7.49 9.54
CA ASP A 335 -5.98 -8.11 10.85
C ASP A 335 -6.50 -7.22 11.99
N ALA A 336 -6.47 -5.90 11.80
CA ALA A 336 -6.97 -4.92 12.75
C ALA A 336 -7.63 -3.73 12.06
N VAL A 337 -8.60 -3.13 12.74
CA VAL A 337 -9.30 -1.92 12.29
C VAL A 337 -9.21 -0.87 13.40
N VAL A 338 -8.82 0.34 13.00
CA VAL A 338 -8.86 1.56 13.80
C VAL A 338 -9.77 2.56 13.11
N VAL A 339 -10.78 3.05 13.83
CA VAL A 339 -11.67 4.12 13.37
C VAL A 339 -11.53 5.35 14.26
N MET A 340 -11.37 6.52 13.65
CA MET A 340 -11.11 7.77 14.35
C MET A 340 -12.16 8.82 13.97
N GLY A 341 -12.83 9.41 14.95
CA GLY A 341 -13.88 10.42 14.72
C GLY A 341 -14.98 9.94 13.76
N SER A 342 -15.45 8.70 13.94
CA SER A 342 -16.31 8.03 12.97
C SER A 342 -17.76 8.57 12.99
N PRO A 343 -18.35 9.04 11.86
CA PRO A 343 -19.75 9.47 11.80
C PRO A 343 -20.78 8.31 11.83
N GLY A 344 -20.37 7.15 12.30
CA GLY A 344 -21.18 5.93 12.39
C GLY A 344 -20.47 4.71 11.83
N TRP A 345 -20.69 3.57 12.48
CA TRP A 345 -20.17 2.27 12.09
C TRP A 345 -21.33 1.28 11.92
N SER A 346 -21.46 0.68 10.75
CA SER A 346 -22.63 -0.15 10.42
C SER A 346 -22.61 -1.48 11.18
N ASP A 347 -23.79 -2.07 11.42
CA ASP A 347 -23.90 -3.41 12.04
C ASP A 347 -23.25 -4.50 11.18
N ARG A 348 -23.29 -4.33 9.85
CA ARG A 348 -22.65 -5.27 8.94
C ARG A 348 -21.13 -5.20 9.01
N ALA A 349 -20.58 -3.99 9.09
CA ALA A 349 -19.15 -3.79 9.27
C ALA A 349 -18.67 -4.32 10.63
N ALA A 350 -19.43 -4.08 11.70
CA ALA A 350 -19.14 -4.65 13.02
C ALA A 350 -19.15 -6.19 13.01
N ALA A 351 -20.14 -6.80 12.34
CA ALA A 351 -20.23 -8.25 12.23
C ALA A 351 -19.15 -8.88 11.32
N ALA A 352 -18.61 -8.12 10.36
CA ALA A 352 -17.61 -8.57 9.41
C ALA A 352 -16.16 -8.23 9.81
N ALA A 353 -15.96 -7.42 10.85
CA ALA A 353 -14.63 -7.07 11.35
C ALA A 353 -13.87 -8.32 11.84
N PRO A 354 -12.54 -8.38 11.68
CA PRO A 354 -11.73 -9.55 12.05
C PRO A 354 -11.62 -9.78 13.56
N GLY A 355 -12.00 -8.78 14.36
CA GLY A 355 -11.92 -8.74 15.82
C GLY A 355 -12.53 -7.45 16.36
N PRO A 356 -12.22 -7.07 17.62
CA PRO A 356 -12.66 -5.79 18.16
C PRO A 356 -12.18 -4.63 17.29
N VAL A 357 -13.10 -3.70 16.99
CA VAL A 357 -12.75 -2.47 16.28
C VAL A 357 -12.22 -1.48 17.30
N HIS A 358 -11.02 -0.94 17.05
CA HIS A 358 -10.42 0.07 17.92
C HIS A 358 -10.96 1.45 17.57
N VAL A 359 -11.45 2.18 18.56
CA VAL A 359 -12.16 3.45 18.37
C VAL A 359 -11.42 4.56 19.07
N ALA A 360 -10.95 5.55 18.31
CA ALA A 360 -10.46 6.81 18.86
C ALA A 360 -11.54 7.87 18.68
N GLU A 361 -12.02 8.40 19.79
CA GLU A 361 -12.96 9.53 19.81
C GLU A 361 -12.38 10.64 20.69
N ALA A 362 -12.22 11.82 20.10
CA ALA A 362 -11.67 12.98 20.76
C ALA A 362 -12.79 13.78 21.42
N ALA A 363 -12.45 14.49 22.50
CA ALA A 363 -13.42 15.37 23.14
C ALA A 363 -13.92 16.45 22.16
N TRP A 364 -15.22 16.71 22.15
CA TRP A 364 -15.89 17.71 21.31
C TRP A 364 -15.75 17.45 19.80
N ASP A 365 -15.79 16.19 19.35
CA ASP A 365 -15.88 15.84 17.93
C ASP A 365 -17.35 15.80 17.45
N PRO A 366 -17.85 16.85 16.78
CA PRO A 366 -19.27 16.92 16.38
C PRO A 366 -19.63 15.98 15.24
N VAL A 367 -18.64 15.34 14.59
CA VAL A 367 -18.87 14.41 13.48
C VAL A 367 -19.05 13.00 14.01
N ALA A 368 -18.30 12.60 15.03
CA ALA A 368 -18.48 11.32 15.72
C ALA A 368 -19.92 11.14 16.23
N ASP A 369 -20.47 12.23 16.77
CA ASP A 369 -21.83 12.32 17.34
C ASP A 369 -22.99 12.18 16.32
N LEU A 370 -22.73 12.18 15.01
CA LEU A 370 -23.81 12.28 14.02
C LEU A 370 -24.63 11.00 13.86
N GLY A 371 -24.04 9.82 14.11
CA GLY A 371 -24.70 8.51 13.93
C GLY A 371 -25.32 8.30 12.54
N ARG A 372 -24.86 9.05 11.53
CA ARG A 372 -25.52 9.16 10.22
C ARG A 372 -25.42 7.86 9.42
N PHE A 373 -24.34 7.13 9.60
CA PHE A 373 -24.00 5.93 8.83
C PHE A 373 -24.08 4.62 9.63
N GLY A 374 -24.61 4.70 10.85
CA GLY A 374 -24.74 3.60 11.79
C GLY A 374 -24.62 4.11 13.23
N PRO A 375 -24.81 3.23 14.21
CA PRO A 375 -24.52 3.54 15.60
C PRO A 375 -23.09 4.07 15.77
N ASP A 376 -22.92 4.93 16.76
CA ASP A 376 -21.59 5.36 17.19
C ASP A 376 -20.77 4.13 17.61
N PRO A 377 -19.60 3.87 16.98
CA PRO A 377 -18.77 2.75 17.39
C PRO A 377 -18.27 2.85 18.82
N SER A 378 -18.14 4.05 19.40
CA SER A 378 -17.67 4.21 20.77
C SER A 378 -18.67 3.61 21.76
N GLU A 379 -19.96 3.59 21.45
CA GLU A 379 -21.05 3.09 22.31
C GLU A 379 -21.22 1.56 22.30
N ARG A 380 -20.57 0.87 21.36
CA ARG A 380 -20.72 -0.57 21.17
C ARG A 380 -19.93 -1.38 22.21
N PRO A 381 -20.45 -2.53 22.70
CA PRO A 381 -19.70 -3.40 23.61
C PRO A 381 -18.60 -4.22 22.90
N GLU A 382 -18.69 -4.42 21.59
CA GLU A 382 -17.72 -5.16 20.78
C GLU A 382 -16.50 -4.33 20.32
N THR A 383 -16.42 -3.05 20.70
CA THR A 383 -15.32 -2.15 20.33
C THR A 383 -14.37 -1.90 21.50
N GLU A 384 -13.14 -1.51 21.18
CA GLU A 384 -12.13 -1.14 22.16
C GLU A 384 -11.80 0.35 22.04
N ALA A 385 -12.05 1.11 23.11
CA ALA A 385 -11.76 2.54 23.14
C ALA A 385 -10.26 2.79 23.31
N LEU A 386 -9.68 3.57 22.40
CA LEU A 386 -8.30 4.04 22.47
C LEU A 386 -8.18 5.29 23.32
N ASP A 387 -7.01 5.49 23.94
CA ASP A 387 -6.74 6.70 24.73
C ASP A 387 -6.53 7.92 23.82
N THR A 388 -7.42 8.91 23.96
CA THR A 388 -7.39 10.16 23.21
C THR A 388 -7.10 11.37 24.11
N ALA A 389 -6.51 11.14 25.29
CA ALA A 389 -6.22 12.20 26.25
C ALA A 389 -5.45 13.38 25.63
N GLY A 390 -6.04 14.58 25.71
CA GLY A 390 -5.46 15.81 25.17
C GLY A 390 -5.79 16.08 23.70
N THR A 391 -6.38 15.13 22.97
CA THR A 391 -6.90 15.34 21.62
C THR A 391 -8.29 15.97 21.69
N VAL A 392 -8.50 17.03 20.92
CA VAL A 392 -9.76 17.80 20.91
C VAL A 392 -10.17 18.07 19.46
N GLY A 393 -11.47 17.98 19.19
CA GLY A 393 -12.03 18.23 17.87
C GLY A 393 -11.73 17.10 16.87
N HIS A 394 -11.97 17.38 15.59
CA HIS A 394 -12.17 16.31 14.61
C HIS A 394 -10.93 15.93 13.79
N ALA A 395 -9.83 16.69 13.82
CA ALA A 395 -8.74 16.53 12.84
C ALA A 395 -7.42 15.98 13.39
N ASP A 396 -7.20 16.03 14.71
CA ASP A 396 -5.85 15.93 15.28
C ASP A 396 -5.57 14.56 15.94
N TYR A 397 -6.27 13.52 15.51
CA TYR A 397 -6.14 12.15 16.04
C TYR A 397 -4.77 11.51 15.80
N LEU A 398 -4.09 11.89 14.71
CA LEU A 398 -2.76 11.42 14.35
C LEU A 398 -1.68 12.50 14.53
N GLU A 399 -1.95 13.54 15.33
CA GLU A 399 -0.96 14.57 15.62
C GLU A 399 0.29 13.91 16.26
N PRO A 400 1.49 14.06 15.67
CA PRO A 400 2.67 13.37 16.14
C PRO A 400 3.00 13.66 17.62
N GLY A 401 3.22 12.60 18.40
CA GLY A 401 3.51 12.70 19.84
C GLY A 401 2.28 12.90 20.73
N SER A 402 1.07 12.91 20.17
CA SER A 402 -0.17 12.86 20.96
C SER A 402 -0.42 11.47 21.54
N VAL A 403 -1.24 11.39 22.59
CA VAL A 403 -1.67 10.12 23.19
C VAL A 403 -2.49 9.29 22.19
N SER A 404 -3.37 9.94 21.43
CA SER A 404 -4.16 9.31 20.37
C SER A 404 -3.27 8.68 19.30
N ALA A 405 -2.29 9.42 18.76
CA ALA A 405 -1.38 8.88 17.73
C ALA A 405 -0.60 7.67 18.25
N ARG A 406 -0.16 7.73 19.51
CA ARG A 406 0.52 6.61 20.18
C ARG A 406 -0.39 5.39 20.33
N ALA A 407 -1.63 5.56 20.76
CA ALA A 407 -2.58 4.44 20.91
C ALA A 407 -2.85 3.76 19.55
N VAL A 408 -2.96 4.53 18.47
CA VAL A 408 -3.05 3.98 17.11
C VAL A 408 -1.77 3.24 16.72
N ALA A 409 -0.60 3.77 17.05
CA ALA A 409 0.69 3.13 16.80
C ALA A 409 0.85 1.81 17.57
N GLU A 410 0.28 1.69 18.77
CA GLU A 410 0.27 0.45 19.56
C GLU A 410 -0.54 -0.65 18.86
N VAL A 411 -1.72 -0.32 18.30
CA VAL A 411 -2.50 -1.25 17.48
C VAL A 411 -1.71 -1.69 16.24
N VAL A 412 -1.12 -0.73 15.50
CA VAL A 412 -0.29 -1.04 14.32
C VAL A 412 0.93 -1.89 14.68
N ALA A 413 1.49 -1.73 15.87
CA ALA A 413 2.63 -2.51 16.36
C ALA A 413 2.22 -3.90 16.91
N GLY A 414 0.92 -4.19 17.03
CA GLY A 414 0.42 -5.42 17.63
C GLY A 414 0.74 -5.55 19.13
N VAL A 415 0.93 -4.43 19.83
CA VAL A 415 1.18 -4.41 21.27
C VAL A 415 -0.10 -4.03 22.03
N PRO A 416 -0.29 -4.51 23.27
CA PRO A 416 -1.47 -4.14 24.05
C PRO A 416 -1.56 -2.62 24.23
N SER A 417 -2.67 -2.03 23.80
CA SER A 417 -2.98 -0.63 24.09
C SER A 417 -3.83 -0.54 25.35
N PRO A 418 -3.49 0.30 26.33
CA PRO A 418 -4.33 0.49 27.51
C PRO A 418 -5.66 1.13 27.08
N PRO A 419 -6.82 0.62 27.56
CA PRO A 419 -8.10 1.18 27.18
C PRO A 419 -8.23 2.62 27.67
N GLY A 420 -8.62 3.51 26.77
CA GLY A 420 -8.92 4.90 27.09
C GLY A 420 -10.24 5.01 27.87
N PRO A 421 -10.38 5.95 28.81
CA PRO A 421 -11.71 6.28 29.33
C PRO A 421 -12.59 6.81 28.19
N ARG A 422 -13.87 6.41 28.15
CA ARG A 422 -14.81 7.07 27.23
C ARG A 422 -14.80 8.57 27.49
N THR A 423 -14.52 9.35 26.45
CA THR A 423 -14.65 10.80 26.46
C THR A 423 -16.12 11.17 26.44
N MET A 424 -16.55 12.05 27.36
CA MET A 424 -17.90 12.63 27.30
C MET A 424 -18.02 13.52 26.07
N ASP A 425 -19.02 13.25 25.23
CA ASP A 425 -19.31 13.99 24.01
C ASP A 425 -20.52 14.94 24.15
N LEU A 426 -20.89 15.65 23.06
CA LEU A 426 -22.04 16.57 23.07
C LEU A 426 -23.37 15.82 23.18
N ALA A 427 -23.49 14.63 22.62
CA ALA A 427 -24.68 13.78 22.70
C ALA A 427 -24.89 13.21 24.11
N ASP A 428 -23.81 12.92 24.84
CA ASP A 428 -23.78 12.52 26.24
C ASP A 428 -24.16 13.69 27.15
N VAL A 429 -23.64 14.90 26.90
CA VAL A 429 -24.09 16.11 27.60
C VAL A 429 -25.56 16.39 27.32
N ALA A 430 -26.02 16.24 26.07
CA ALA A 430 -27.42 16.41 25.71
C ALA A 430 -28.32 15.36 26.37
N ARG A 431 -27.92 14.08 26.39
CA ARG A 431 -28.61 12.98 27.09
C ARG A 431 -28.66 13.23 28.60
N PHE A 432 -27.58 13.68 29.21
CA PHE A 432 -27.50 14.02 30.62
C PHE A 432 -28.45 15.18 30.99
N VAL A 433 -28.46 16.23 30.17
CA VAL A 433 -29.36 17.38 30.37
C VAL A 433 -30.83 17.01 30.16
N LEU A 434 -31.14 16.20 29.14
CA LEU A 434 -32.50 15.74 28.85
C LEU A 434 -33.01 14.71 29.86
N GLY A 435 -32.13 13.89 30.46
CA GLY A 435 -32.49 12.92 31.49
C GLY A 435 -32.68 13.51 32.90
N MET A 436 -32.28 14.77 33.12
CA MET A 436 -32.54 15.52 34.36
C MET A 436 -33.87 16.31 34.33
N LEU A 437 -34.48 16.47 33.15
CA LEU A 437 -35.79 17.09 32.95
C LEU A 437 -36.89 16.02 32.99
#